data_AF-A0A1B3BDZ4-F1
#
_entry.id   AF-A0A1B3BDZ4-F1
#
_cell.length_a   1.000
_cell.length_b   1.000
_cell.length_c   1.000
_cell.angle_alpha   90.00
_cell.angle_beta   90.00
_cell.angle_gamma   90.00
#
_symmetry.space_group_name_H-M   'P 1'
#
loop_
_entity.id
_entity.type
_entity.pdbx_description
1 polymer ?
#
loop_
_entity_poly.entity_id
_entity_poly.type
_entity_poly.pdbx_seq_one_letter_code
_entity_poly.pdbx_strand_id
1 'polypeptide(L)'
;MKKLLILAASTALINGCIYGTVQDANTGSGIQAAKVSVINGNCYGNGCGFPEATDSSGLYVFDAYGDRNGDANTKLILPANGQEAVTLRVSKPGYYSRTFYHKPKYRTVTYDGADYQISETPIVYLCPYGSIDSDGDTICNDAETRYGTDPYNSDTDGDRLSDAAEIFGYDGVDIRYYGADPLRKTVLIEADYYADFKPDQAALDQVIQSFADAPVNNPDGSTGITLAIHLDDQIASADVDPDLNPVWSDFDVIKNKYFETRRDKLFHYALFADQILSAGYSGISRGIPAHDFVVSLGAWPTPGGTTQQQAGTLMHEFGHNLGLRHGGNENANRKLNYISVMSYDYQMPGLTINGTTGIVDYSRLKINAVSSTINEFSAMSGYGGTTESHLDEYSVRRNGVWLSGTASENLDVNNNGVLQNSVSLTAANASQNDWDNISFAAGGSIGDGHLGLSAELDSMLLQVQSMPSYMVEPCLTPDSQ
;
A
#
# COMPACT_ATOMS: atom_id res chain seq x y z
N MET A 1 43.24 -0.39 9.31
CA MET A 1 42.70 -1.65 8.76
C MET A 1 41.85 -2.33 9.83
N LYS A 2 40.61 -1.89 10.00
CA LYS A 2 39.62 -2.57 10.84
C LYS A 2 38.75 -3.37 9.87
N LYS A 3 38.83 -4.70 9.96
CA LYS A 3 38.05 -5.63 9.14
C LYS A 3 36.56 -5.39 9.44
N LEU A 4 35.84 -4.97 8.41
CA LEU A 4 34.39 -4.92 8.37
C LEU A 4 33.90 -6.38 8.42
N LEU A 5 33.25 -6.78 9.51
CA LEU A 5 32.51 -8.04 9.54
C LEU A 5 31.28 -7.84 8.67
N ILE A 6 31.28 -8.48 7.51
CA ILE A 6 30.05 -8.76 6.75
C ILE A 6 29.25 -9.72 7.64
N LEU A 7 28.20 -9.21 8.29
CA LEU A 7 27.11 -10.08 8.76
C LEU A 7 26.42 -10.62 7.51
N ALA A 8 26.89 -11.76 7.02
CA ALA A 8 25.95 -12.72 6.46
C ALA A 8 25.00 -13.05 7.63
N ALA A 9 23.73 -12.71 7.48
CA ALA A 9 22.70 -13.10 8.42
C ALA A 9 22.66 -14.64 8.46
N SER A 10 23.45 -15.23 9.36
CA SER A 10 23.11 -16.53 9.90
C SER A 10 21.78 -16.31 10.61
N THR A 11 20.68 -16.74 9.99
CA THR A 11 19.41 -16.88 10.67
C THR A 11 19.65 -17.77 11.88
N ALA A 12 19.79 -17.16 13.06
CA ALA A 12 19.52 -17.88 14.28
C ALA A 12 18.07 -18.34 14.12
N LEU A 13 17.86 -19.63 13.86
CA LEU A 13 16.53 -20.20 13.73
C LEU A 13 15.79 -19.85 15.03
N ILE A 14 14.86 -18.90 14.92
CA ILE A 14 13.98 -18.57 16.02
C ILE A 14 13.09 -19.80 16.20
N ASN A 15 13.39 -20.61 17.21
CA ASN A 15 12.48 -21.66 17.64
C ASN A 15 11.28 -20.95 18.26
N GLY A 16 10.10 -21.08 17.65
CA GLY A 16 8.87 -20.48 18.15
C GLY A 16 7.64 -21.28 17.78
N CYS A 17 6.61 -21.17 18.62
CA CYS A 17 5.34 -21.86 18.41
C CYS A 17 4.48 -21.08 17.41
N ILE A 18 3.83 -21.81 16.50
CA ILE A 18 2.74 -21.29 15.69
C ILE A 18 1.43 -21.83 16.28
N TYR A 19 0.46 -20.97 16.55
CA TYR A 19 -0.82 -21.39 17.14
C TYR A 19 -2.00 -20.70 16.47
N GLY A 20 -3.19 -21.28 16.66
CA GLY A 20 -4.44 -20.71 16.16
C GLY A 20 -5.66 -21.44 16.69
N THR A 21 -6.82 -20.96 16.27
CA THR A 21 -8.11 -21.52 16.68
C THR A 21 -8.97 -21.85 15.47
N VAL A 22 -9.61 -23.02 15.51
CA VAL A 22 -10.58 -23.47 14.52
C VAL A 22 -11.96 -23.54 15.18
N GLN A 23 -12.92 -22.80 14.63
CA GLN A 23 -14.28 -22.71 15.16
C GLN A 23 -15.31 -23.08 14.08
N ASP A 24 -16.49 -23.47 14.53
CA ASP A 24 -17.65 -23.74 13.68
C ASP A 24 -18.30 -22.42 13.27
N ALA A 25 -18.46 -22.18 11.96
CA ALA A 25 -19.00 -20.92 11.45
C ALA A 25 -20.41 -20.64 11.96
N ASN A 26 -21.25 -21.64 12.17
CA ASN A 26 -22.64 -21.42 12.56
C ASN A 26 -22.73 -21.08 14.05
N THR A 27 -21.98 -21.78 14.90
CA THR A 27 -22.11 -21.70 16.36
C THR A 27 -21.03 -20.87 17.06
N GLY A 28 -19.85 -20.72 16.45
CA GLY A 28 -18.68 -20.07 17.07
C GLY A 28 -17.98 -20.95 18.10
N SER A 29 -18.39 -22.21 18.18
CA SER A 29 -17.81 -23.16 19.12
C SER A 29 -16.48 -23.66 18.58
N GLY A 30 -15.52 -23.92 19.46
CA GLY A 30 -14.30 -24.64 19.10
C GLY A 30 -14.58 -26.00 18.46
N ILE A 31 -13.96 -26.28 17.32
CA ILE A 31 -14.08 -27.60 16.68
C ILE A 31 -12.99 -28.50 17.27
N GLN A 32 -13.38 -29.55 17.97
CA GLN A 32 -12.44 -30.56 18.48
C GLN A 32 -11.96 -31.49 17.35
N ALA A 33 -10.67 -31.86 17.38
CA ALA A 33 -10.05 -32.81 16.48
C ALA A 33 -10.24 -32.47 14.98
N ALA A 34 -10.24 -31.18 14.64
CA ALA A 34 -9.93 -30.73 13.30
C ALA A 34 -8.42 -30.92 13.05
N LYS A 35 -8.06 -31.37 11.86
CA LYS A 35 -6.66 -31.62 11.48
C LYS A 35 -6.09 -30.36 10.84
N VAL A 36 -4.99 -29.86 11.38
CA VAL A 36 -4.21 -28.76 10.81
C VAL A 36 -2.91 -29.31 10.24
N SER A 37 -2.80 -29.30 8.92
CA SER A 37 -1.68 -29.87 8.17
C SER A 37 -0.81 -28.77 7.57
N VAL A 38 0.50 -28.96 7.61
CA VAL A 38 1.44 -28.18 6.79
C VAL A 38 1.44 -28.78 5.39
N ILE A 39 0.94 -28.02 4.40
CA ILE A 39 0.89 -28.43 3.00
C ILE A 39 2.18 -28.04 2.29
N ASN A 40 2.65 -26.81 2.52
CA ASN A 40 3.92 -26.32 2.02
C ASN A 40 4.65 -25.59 3.16
N GLY A 41 5.93 -25.90 3.34
CA GLY A 41 6.72 -25.47 4.49
C GLY A 41 7.67 -26.56 4.96
N ASN A 42 8.74 -26.15 5.62
CA ASN A 42 9.65 -27.05 6.30
C ASN A 42 9.16 -27.29 7.72
N CYS A 43 9.10 -28.56 8.12
CA CYS A 43 8.85 -28.95 9.50
C CYS A 43 10.11 -29.57 10.09
N TYR A 44 10.54 -29.08 11.24
CA TYR A 44 11.67 -29.60 12.02
C TYR A 44 11.19 -30.12 13.38
N GLY A 45 11.81 -31.21 13.84
CA GLY A 45 11.47 -31.86 15.10
C GLY A 45 10.82 -33.23 14.90
N ASN A 46 10.64 -33.94 16.02
CA ASN A 46 10.20 -35.33 16.01
C ASN A 46 8.69 -35.48 15.77
N GLY A 47 7.91 -34.40 15.85
CA GLY A 47 6.47 -34.41 15.61
C GLY A 47 6.04 -34.32 14.14
N CYS A 48 6.96 -34.04 13.20
CA CYS A 48 6.63 -33.65 11.82
C CYS A 48 5.93 -34.69 10.93
N GLY A 49 5.70 -35.91 11.42
CA GLY A 49 5.03 -36.98 10.67
C GLY A 49 3.50 -36.91 10.65
N PHE A 50 2.88 -36.04 11.44
CA PHE A 50 1.42 -36.01 11.62
C PHE A 50 0.86 -34.57 11.66
N PRO A 51 -0.38 -34.35 11.21
CA PRO A 51 -1.05 -33.07 11.40
C PRO A 51 -1.28 -32.78 12.88
N GLU A 52 -1.39 -31.49 13.23
CA GLU A 52 -1.90 -31.09 14.54
C GLU A 52 -3.40 -31.36 14.64
N ALA A 53 -3.87 -31.66 15.85
CA ALA A 53 -5.29 -31.82 16.14
C ALA A 53 -5.73 -30.75 17.13
N THR A 54 -6.85 -30.11 16.85
CA THR A 54 -7.41 -29.10 17.75
C THR A 54 -8.00 -29.74 19.02
N ASP A 55 -7.90 -29.04 20.16
CA ASP A 55 -8.58 -29.43 21.40
C ASP A 55 -10.06 -29.02 21.41
N SER A 56 -10.77 -29.20 22.53
CA SER A 56 -12.20 -28.87 22.64
C SER A 56 -12.52 -27.38 22.51
N SER A 57 -11.53 -26.49 22.69
CA SER A 57 -11.67 -25.06 22.42
C SER A 57 -11.40 -24.68 20.97
N GLY A 58 -10.96 -25.63 20.14
CA GLY A 58 -10.54 -25.39 18.76
C GLY A 58 -9.07 -25.00 18.64
N LEU A 59 -8.34 -24.90 19.75
CA LEU A 59 -6.92 -24.51 19.77
C LEU A 59 -6.02 -25.61 19.20
N TYR A 60 -5.11 -25.23 18.31
CA TYR A 60 -3.98 -26.05 17.89
C TYR A 60 -2.66 -25.29 18.10
N VAL A 61 -1.58 -26.04 18.31
CA VAL A 61 -0.24 -25.48 18.52
C VAL A 61 0.78 -26.37 17.83
N PHE A 62 1.54 -25.80 16.91
CA PHE A 62 2.82 -26.35 16.47
C PHE A 62 3.85 -26.03 17.55
N ASP A 63 4.04 -26.99 18.46
CA ASP A 63 4.82 -26.81 19.69
C ASP A 63 6.32 -26.97 19.41
N ALA A 64 7.04 -25.85 19.28
CA ALA A 64 8.47 -25.86 19.03
C ALA A 64 9.31 -26.20 20.27
N TYR A 65 8.73 -26.11 21.48
CA TYR A 65 9.46 -26.27 22.75
C TYR A 65 9.24 -27.62 23.41
N GLY A 66 8.11 -28.28 23.14
CA GLY A 66 7.76 -29.58 23.73
C GLY A 66 6.95 -29.47 25.02
N ASP A 67 6.65 -28.25 25.48
CA ASP A 67 5.96 -28.03 26.75
C ASP A 67 4.49 -28.49 26.74
N ARG A 68 3.85 -28.50 25.56
CA ARG A 68 2.44 -28.91 25.40
C ARG A 68 2.32 -30.34 24.90
N ASN A 69 3.12 -30.70 23.89
CA ASN A 69 3.01 -31.97 23.18
C ASN A 69 4.09 -32.99 23.62
N GLY A 70 5.00 -32.58 24.52
CA GLY A 70 6.17 -33.35 24.98
C GLY A 70 7.37 -33.18 24.04
N ASP A 71 8.59 -33.26 24.59
CA ASP A 71 9.87 -33.13 23.85
C ASP A 71 10.00 -34.08 22.66
N ALA A 72 9.31 -35.23 22.70
CA ALA A 72 9.27 -36.21 21.63
C ALA A 72 8.40 -35.79 20.42
N ASN A 73 7.60 -34.73 20.54
CA ASN A 73 6.64 -34.29 19.52
C ASN A 73 6.83 -32.81 19.15
N THR A 74 8.04 -32.27 19.31
CA THR A 74 8.34 -30.89 18.92
C THR A 74 8.13 -30.69 17.41
N LYS A 75 7.58 -29.52 17.06
CA LYS A 75 7.35 -29.08 15.67
C LYS A 75 7.64 -27.60 15.52
N LEU A 76 8.72 -27.30 14.82
CA LEU A 76 9.02 -25.97 14.30
C LEU A 76 8.66 -25.93 12.83
N ILE A 77 7.75 -25.03 12.44
CA ILE A 77 7.36 -24.84 11.04
C ILE A 77 7.93 -23.53 10.52
N LEU A 78 8.56 -23.58 9.36
CA LEU A 78 9.10 -22.41 8.67
C LEU A 78 8.68 -22.45 7.19
N PRO A 79 8.57 -21.30 6.51
CA PRO A 79 8.39 -21.27 5.07
C PRO A 79 9.46 -22.12 4.36
N ALA A 80 9.07 -22.79 3.27
CA ALA A 80 10.02 -23.53 2.44
C ALA A 80 10.91 -22.56 1.66
N ASN A 81 12.05 -23.04 1.15
CA ASN A 81 12.94 -22.20 0.32
C ASN A 81 12.18 -21.66 -0.91
N GLY A 82 12.29 -20.36 -1.17
CA GLY A 82 11.57 -19.69 -2.26
C GLY A 82 10.07 -19.51 -2.00
N GLN A 83 9.63 -19.61 -0.74
CA GLN A 83 8.26 -19.31 -0.31
C GLN A 83 8.31 -18.22 0.76
N GLU A 84 7.29 -17.37 0.78
CA GLU A 84 7.19 -16.26 1.76
C GLU A 84 6.46 -16.65 3.03
N ALA A 85 5.56 -17.64 2.93
CA ALA A 85 4.70 -18.11 4.00
C ALA A 85 4.66 -19.63 4.04
N VAL A 86 4.23 -20.18 5.18
CA VAL A 86 3.81 -21.58 5.27
C VAL A 86 2.39 -21.69 4.75
N THR A 87 2.08 -22.76 4.02
CA THR A 87 0.70 -23.07 3.61
C THR A 87 0.14 -24.11 4.58
N LEU A 88 -0.90 -23.72 5.29
CA LEU A 88 -1.60 -24.56 6.25
C LEU A 88 -2.97 -24.96 5.70
N ARG A 89 -3.44 -26.15 6.03
CA ARG A 89 -4.78 -26.62 5.67
C ARG A 89 -5.48 -27.21 6.87
N VAL A 90 -6.64 -26.67 7.19
CA VAL A 90 -7.56 -27.21 8.19
C VAL A 90 -8.57 -28.13 7.51
N SER A 91 -8.79 -29.31 8.08
CA SER A 91 -9.80 -30.25 7.59
C SER A 91 -10.54 -30.96 8.73
N LYS A 92 -11.86 -31.12 8.56
CA LYS A 92 -12.72 -31.86 9.47
C LYS A 92 -13.86 -32.51 8.66
N PRO A 93 -14.16 -33.80 8.83
CA PRO A 93 -15.34 -34.41 8.19
C PRO A 93 -16.62 -33.65 8.56
N GLY A 94 -17.45 -33.34 7.57
CA GLY A 94 -18.66 -32.53 7.73
C GLY A 94 -18.48 -31.04 7.42
N TYR A 95 -17.24 -30.60 7.15
CA TYR A 95 -16.90 -29.21 6.87
C TYR A 95 -16.12 -29.07 5.56
N TYR A 96 -16.28 -27.93 4.89
CA TYR A 96 -15.36 -27.54 3.82
C TYR A 96 -13.98 -27.26 4.43
N SER A 97 -12.93 -27.84 3.83
CA SER A 97 -11.56 -27.60 4.28
C SER A 97 -11.11 -26.19 3.91
N ARG A 98 -10.34 -25.53 4.77
CA ARG A 98 -9.75 -24.22 4.51
C ARG A 98 -8.24 -24.33 4.35
N THR A 99 -7.70 -23.70 3.31
CA THR A 99 -6.26 -23.45 3.16
C THR A 99 -6.00 -21.99 3.48
N PHE A 100 -4.90 -21.70 4.15
CA PHE A 100 -4.47 -20.33 4.43
C PHE A 100 -2.93 -20.26 4.52
N TYR A 101 -2.40 -19.05 4.35
CA TYR A 101 -0.98 -18.75 4.37
C TYR A 101 -0.63 -18.06 5.68
N HIS A 102 0.53 -18.40 6.22
CA HIS A 102 1.03 -17.76 7.45
C HIS A 102 2.51 -17.44 7.31
N LYS A 103 2.86 -16.15 7.34
CA LYS A 103 4.24 -15.68 7.42
C LYS A 103 4.55 -15.41 8.90
N PRO A 104 5.36 -16.24 9.58
CA PRO A 104 5.53 -16.13 11.02
C PRO A 104 6.12 -14.78 11.45
N LYS A 105 5.31 -13.96 12.13
CA LYS A 105 5.75 -12.79 12.88
C LYS A 105 5.84 -13.17 14.36
N TYR A 106 7.03 -13.56 14.81
CA TYR A 106 7.22 -13.99 16.20
C TYR A 106 7.26 -12.79 17.16
N ARG A 107 6.57 -12.94 18.29
CA ARG A 107 6.67 -12.05 19.45
C ARG A 107 7.08 -12.84 20.67
N THR A 108 7.88 -12.21 21.53
CA THR A 108 8.23 -12.77 22.84
C THR A 108 7.06 -12.63 23.80
N VAL A 109 6.71 -13.72 24.49
CA VAL A 109 5.79 -13.75 25.63
C VAL A 109 6.47 -14.43 26.78
N THR A 110 6.48 -13.78 27.95
CA THR A 110 6.97 -14.40 29.18
C THR A 110 5.81 -15.10 29.89
N TYR A 111 5.94 -16.41 30.10
CA TYR A 111 4.99 -17.21 30.85
C TYR A 111 5.74 -18.08 31.86
N ASP A 112 5.31 -18.05 33.12
CA ASP A 112 5.93 -18.78 34.24
C ASP A 112 7.45 -18.61 34.34
N GLY A 113 7.94 -17.39 34.05
CA GLY A 113 9.36 -17.05 34.09
C GLY A 113 10.20 -17.53 32.91
N ALA A 114 9.59 -18.15 31.90
CA ALA A 114 10.23 -18.54 30.64
C ALA A 114 9.74 -17.66 29.48
N ASP A 115 10.63 -17.36 28.54
CA ASP A 115 10.32 -16.59 27.34
C ASP A 115 10.02 -17.50 26.15
N TYR A 116 8.86 -17.27 25.53
CA TYR A 116 8.36 -18.01 24.38
C TYR A 116 8.26 -17.10 23.17
N GLN A 117 8.75 -17.57 22.03
CA GLN A 117 8.47 -16.95 20.74
C GLN A 117 7.19 -17.57 20.20
N ILE A 118 6.18 -16.73 19.95
CA ILE A 118 4.90 -17.21 19.43
C ILE A 118 4.46 -16.40 18.22
N SER A 119 3.80 -17.07 17.28
CA SER A 119 3.20 -16.46 16.10
C SER A 119 1.77 -16.97 15.93
N GLU A 120 0.84 -16.04 15.80
CA GLU A 120 -0.59 -16.32 15.75
C GLU A 120 -1.09 -16.35 14.31
N THR A 121 -1.79 -17.43 13.96
CA THR A 121 -2.48 -17.63 12.68
C THR A 121 -3.88 -17.00 12.70
N PRO A 122 -4.58 -16.84 11.56
CA PRO A 122 -5.93 -16.30 11.59
C PRO A 122 -6.87 -17.29 12.28
N ILE A 123 -7.94 -16.77 12.89
CA ILE A 123 -9.04 -17.63 13.34
C ILE A 123 -9.69 -18.22 12.09
N VAL A 124 -9.86 -19.54 12.07
CA VAL A 124 -10.50 -20.25 10.96
C VAL A 124 -11.92 -20.64 11.37
N TYR A 125 -12.93 -20.00 10.77
CA TYR A 125 -14.32 -20.46 10.85
C TYR A 125 -14.58 -21.47 9.74
N LEU A 126 -14.68 -22.77 10.09
CA LEU A 126 -15.04 -23.80 9.12
C LEU A 126 -16.54 -23.80 8.87
N CYS A 127 -16.90 -23.74 7.59
CA CYS A 127 -18.27 -23.83 7.10
C CYS A 127 -18.71 -25.31 7.03
N PRO A 128 -19.80 -25.70 7.70
CA PRO A 128 -20.43 -27.01 7.47
C PRO A 128 -20.80 -27.21 5.99
N TYR A 129 -20.87 -28.47 5.55
CA TYR A 129 -21.35 -28.75 4.19
C TYR A 129 -22.77 -28.22 3.96
N GLY A 130 -22.98 -27.54 2.84
CA GLY A 130 -24.26 -26.91 2.49
C GLY A 130 -24.47 -25.50 3.05
N SER A 131 -23.49 -24.92 3.77
CA SER A 131 -23.49 -23.49 4.06
C SER A 131 -23.56 -22.65 2.79
N ILE A 132 -24.25 -21.52 2.85
CA ILE A 132 -24.38 -20.57 1.75
C ILE A 132 -23.15 -19.65 1.78
N ASP A 133 -22.62 -19.40 0.59
CA ASP A 133 -21.59 -18.41 0.26
C ASP A 133 -22.24 -17.58 -0.85
N SER A 134 -22.60 -16.36 -0.52
CA SER A 134 -23.55 -15.53 -1.28
C SER A 134 -22.87 -14.73 -2.39
N ASP A 135 -21.63 -14.28 -2.18
CA ASP A 135 -20.83 -13.51 -3.14
C ASP A 135 -19.76 -14.35 -3.86
N GLY A 136 -19.49 -15.57 -3.37
CA GLY A 136 -18.61 -16.55 -3.99
C GLY A 136 -17.13 -16.33 -3.69
N ASP A 137 -16.78 -15.56 -2.66
CA ASP A 137 -15.39 -15.28 -2.27
C ASP A 137 -14.73 -16.47 -1.53
N THR A 138 -15.50 -17.55 -1.32
CA THR A 138 -15.18 -18.78 -0.59
C THR A 138 -15.41 -18.73 0.92
N ILE A 139 -15.85 -17.63 1.51
CA ILE A 139 -16.29 -17.52 2.90
C ILE A 139 -17.81 -17.70 2.94
N CYS A 140 -18.33 -18.54 3.85
CA CYS A 140 -19.78 -18.66 3.98
C CYS A 140 -20.35 -17.51 4.83
N ASN A 141 -21.62 -17.16 4.59
CA ASN A 141 -22.29 -16.04 5.25
C ASN A 141 -22.20 -16.07 6.80
N ASP A 142 -22.28 -17.27 7.39
CA ASP A 142 -22.14 -17.46 8.84
C ASP A 142 -20.72 -17.15 9.33
N ALA A 143 -19.69 -17.45 8.53
CA ALA A 143 -18.30 -17.10 8.84
C ALA A 143 -18.03 -15.61 8.61
N GLU A 144 -18.56 -15.01 7.55
CA GLU A 144 -18.46 -13.57 7.27
C GLU A 144 -19.05 -12.74 8.40
N THR A 145 -20.23 -13.14 8.89
CA THR A 145 -20.86 -12.53 10.09
C THR A 145 -19.93 -12.52 11.31
N ARG A 146 -19.02 -13.50 11.43
CA ARG A 146 -18.05 -13.58 12.52
C ARG A 146 -16.76 -12.82 12.27
N TYR A 147 -16.36 -12.68 11.01
CA TYR A 147 -15.28 -11.80 10.61
C TYR A 147 -15.71 -10.33 10.62
N GLY A 148 -17.01 -10.06 10.58
CA GLY A 148 -17.57 -8.71 10.48
C GLY A 148 -17.69 -8.22 9.04
N THR A 149 -17.43 -9.09 8.06
CA THR A 149 -17.50 -8.80 6.63
C THR A 149 -18.94 -8.86 6.11
N ASP A 150 -19.21 -8.28 4.94
CA ASP A 150 -20.53 -8.22 4.32
C ASP A 150 -20.80 -9.48 3.48
N PRO A 151 -21.79 -10.33 3.85
CA PRO A 151 -22.08 -11.58 3.14
C PRO A 151 -22.53 -11.49 1.70
N TYR A 152 -22.52 -10.31 1.08
CA TYR A 152 -22.94 -10.09 -0.30
C TYR A 152 -21.90 -9.30 -1.08
N ASN A 153 -20.70 -9.10 -0.52
CA ASN A 153 -19.64 -8.32 -1.11
C ASN A 153 -18.27 -8.90 -0.74
N SER A 154 -17.61 -9.51 -1.73
CA SER A 154 -16.34 -10.22 -1.58
C SER A 154 -15.14 -9.37 -1.16
N ASP A 155 -15.31 -8.05 -1.09
CA ASP A 155 -14.31 -7.03 -0.78
C ASP A 155 -15.02 -5.97 0.07
N THR A 156 -15.15 -6.26 1.37
CA THR A 156 -16.04 -5.53 2.27
C THR A 156 -15.66 -4.07 2.39
N ASP A 157 -14.36 -3.76 2.43
CA ASP A 157 -13.90 -2.39 2.53
C ASP A 157 -13.72 -1.69 1.18
N GLY A 158 -13.61 -2.41 0.07
CA GLY A 158 -13.54 -1.90 -1.30
C GLY A 158 -12.14 -1.44 -1.72
N ASP A 159 -11.07 -2.11 -1.27
CA ASP A 159 -9.68 -1.80 -1.60
C ASP A 159 -9.09 -2.70 -2.70
N ARG A 160 -9.89 -3.59 -3.28
CA ARG A 160 -9.52 -4.59 -4.31
C ARG A 160 -8.72 -5.78 -3.77
N LEU A 161 -8.70 -6.01 -2.47
CA LEU A 161 -8.28 -7.24 -1.85
C LEU A 161 -9.55 -7.91 -1.32
N SER A 162 -9.77 -9.18 -1.68
CA SER A 162 -10.96 -9.87 -1.18
C SER A 162 -10.85 -10.16 0.31
N ASP A 163 -12.00 -10.28 0.98
CA ASP A 163 -12.06 -10.66 2.39
C ASP A 163 -11.32 -11.99 2.62
N ALA A 164 -11.49 -12.95 1.72
CA ALA A 164 -10.74 -14.20 1.71
C ALA A 164 -9.21 -14.02 1.60
N ALA A 165 -8.73 -13.15 0.70
CA ALA A 165 -7.30 -12.87 0.57
C ALA A 165 -6.75 -12.18 1.82
N GLU A 166 -7.50 -11.25 2.41
CA GLU A 166 -7.07 -10.53 3.59
C GLU A 166 -7.12 -11.37 4.86
N ILE A 167 -8.01 -12.36 4.96
CA ILE A 167 -8.07 -13.25 6.12
C ILE A 167 -7.12 -14.44 5.98
N PHE A 168 -7.00 -15.02 4.78
CA PHE A 168 -6.30 -16.29 4.57
C PHE A 168 -5.05 -16.18 3.70
N GLY A 169 -4.76 -15.02 3.11
CA GLY A 169 -3.71 -14.83 2.12
C GLY A 169 -4.11 -15.33 0.73
N TYR A 170 -3.29 -15.00 -0.26
CA TYR A 170 -3.52 -15.34 -1.67
C TYR A 170 -2.22 -15.77 -2.36
N ASP A 171 -2.29 -16.83 -3.17
CA ASP A 171 -1.19 -17.36 -4.01
C ASP A 171 0.18 -17.54 -3.32
N GLY A 172 0.20 -17.89 -2.03
CA GLY A 172 1.45 -18.07 -1.28
C GLY A 172 1.88 -16.86 -0.44
N VAL A 173 1.12 -15.78 -0.47
CA VAL A 173 1.38 -14.54 0.25
C VAL A 173 0.40 -14.39 1.42
N ASP A 174 0.92 -14.11 2.61
CA ASP A 174 0.12 -13.78 3.79
C ASP A 174 0.05 -12.26 3.96
N ILE A 175 -0.95 -11.62 3.36
CA ILE A 175 -1.02 -10.15 3.32
C ILE A 175 -1.37 -9.50 4.68
N ARG A 176 -1.91 -10.28 5.62
CA ARG A 176 -2.06 -9.86 7.04
C ARG A 176 -0.74 -9.51 7.69
N TYR A 177 0.35 -10.13 7.24
CA TYR A 177 1.70 -9.80 7.71
C TYR A 177 2.02 -8.31 7.50
N TYR A 178 1.48 -7.72 6.44
CA TYR A 178 1.65 -6.34 6.03
C TYR A 178 0.56 -5.41 6.55
N GLY A 179 -0.44 -5.93 7.27
CA GLY A 179 -1.50 -5.14 7.90
C GLY A 179 -2.83 -5.11 7.15
N ALA A 180 -3.02 -5.97 6.15
CA ALA A 180 -4.32 -6.14 5.49
C ALA A 180 -5.41 -6.55 6.50
N ASP A 181 -6.59 -5.98 6.34
CA ASP A 181 -7.75 -6.11 7.23
C ASP A 181 -9.01 -5.86 6.39
N PRO A 182 -9.92 -6.84 6.26
CA PRO A 182 -11.09 -6.73 5.39
C PRO A 182 -12.09 -5.64 5.78
N LEU A 183 -11.90 -5.01 6.94
CA LEU A 183 -12.73 -3.91 7.41
C LEU A 183 -12.02 -2.56 7.35
N ARG A 184 -10.80 -2.51 6.81
CA ARG A 184 -10.00 -1.28 6.67
C ARG A 184 -9.10 -1.36 5.43
N LYS A 185 -9.37 -0.44 4.51
CA LYS A 185 -8.70 -0.36 3.21
C LYS A 185 -7.18 -0.43 3.35
N THR A 186 -6.58 -1.26 2.52
CA THR A 186 -5.17 -1.56 2.49
C THR A 186 -4.60 -1.40 1.08
N VAL A 187 -3.38 -0.88 1.04
CA VAL A 187 -2.61 -0.72 -0.20
C VAL A 187 -1.20 -1.19 0.06
N LEU A 188 -0.70 -2.08 -0.80
CA LEU A 188 0.60 -2.69 -0.65
C LEU A 188 1.54 -2.22 -1.76
N ILE A 189 2.75 -1.81 -1.39
CA ILE A 189 3.84 -1.49 -2.32
C ILE A 189 5.03 -2.39 -1.98
N GLU A 190 5.53 -3.11 -2.97
CA GLU A 190 6.88 -3.66 -2.92
C GLU A 190 7.83 -2.65 -3.53
N ALA A 191 8.90 -2.35 -2.82
CA ALA A 191 9.88 -1.35 -3.22
C ALA A 191 11.28 -1.96 -3.21
N ASP A 192 11.82 -2.12 -4.41
CA ASP A 192 13.21 -2.51 -4.61
C ASP A 192 14.08 -1.28 -4.85
N TYR A 193 15.36 -1.41 -4.54
CA TYR A 193 16.25 -0.26 -4.57
C TYR A 193 17.66 -0.63 -5.02
N TYR A 194 18.28 0.28 -5.78
CA TYR A 194 19.72 0.25 -6.00
C TYR A 194 20.44 0.59 -4.70
N ALA A 195 21.60 -0.02 -4.47
CA ALA A 195 22.32 0.06 -3.19
C ALA A 195 22.55 1.49 -2.68
N ASP A 196 22.90 2.42 -3.58
CA ASP A 196 23.16 3.83 -3.23
C ASP A 196 21.88 4.68 -3.11
N PHE A 197 20.73 4.13 -3.52
CA PHE A 197 19.43 4.82 -3.56
C PHE A 197 18.38 4.12 -2.69
N LYS A 198 18.82 3.45 -1.62
CA LYS A 198 17.92 2.96 -0.58
C LYS A 198 17.11 4.15 -0.02
N PRO A 199 15.76 4.12 -0.05
CA PRO A 199 14.97 5.24 0.44
C PRO A 199 15.16 5.48 1.95
N ASP A 200 15.09 6.75 2.33
CA ASP A 200 15.06 7.16 3.74
C ASP A 200 13.75 6.69 4.38
N GLN A 201 13.85 6.03 5.54
CA GLN A 201 12.69 5.59 6.30
C GLN A 201 11.77 6.77 6.64
N ALA A 202 12.32 7.94 6.96
CA ALA A 202 11.52 9.13 7.27
C ALA A 202 10.74 9.66 6.04
N ALA A 203 11.18 9.37 4.83
CA ALA A 203 10.44 9.69 3.61
C ALA A 203 9.26 8.72 3.41
N LEU A 204 9.49 7.43 3.64
CA LEU A 204 8.44 6.40 3.59
C LEU A 204 7.36 6.67 4.65
N ASP A 205 7.78 7.00 5.89
CA ASP A 205 6.88 7.24 7.01
C ASP A 205 5.95 8.43 6.75
N GLN A 206 6.41 9.49 6.06
CA GLN A 206 5.55 10.61 5.67
C GLN A 206 4.44 10.20 4.71
N VAL A 207 4.76 9.35 3.73
CA VAL A 207 3.79 8.84 2.76
C VAL A 207 2.80 7.89 3.44
N ILE A 208 3.30 6.96 4.28
CA ILE A 208 2.46 6.05 5.08
C ILE A 208 1.51 6.84 5.99
N GLN A 209 2.01 7.88 6.66
CA GLN A 209 1.19 8.73 7.52
C GLN A 209 0.11 9.49 6.74
N SER A 210 0.42 9.95 5.52
CA SER A 210 -0.56 10.61 4.65
C SER A 210 -1.76 9.72 4.33
N PHE A 211 -1.51 8.44 4.01
CA PHE A 211 -2.56 7.44 3.80
C PHE A 211 -3.30 7.12 5.10
N ALA A 212 -2.59 6.97 6.22
CA ALA A 212 -3.21 6.73 7.53
C ALA A 212 -4.16 7.86 7.95
N ASP A 213 -3.84 9.11 7.59
CA ASP A 213 -4.64 10.30 7.86
C ASP A 213 -5.65 10.62 6.75
N ALA A 214 -5.71 9.81 5.67
CA ALA A 214 -6.61 10.07 4.55
C ALA A 214 -8.08 10.13 5.03
N PRO A 215 -8.91 11.03 4.48
CA PRO A 215 -10.30 11.21 4.93
C PRO A 215 -11.22 10.16 4.29
N VAL A 216 -10.81 8.89 4.32
CA VAL A 216 -11.51 7.75 3.71
C VAL A 216 -12.11 6.91 4.82
N ASN A 217 -13.41 6.64 4.77
CA ASN A 217 -14.10 5.86 5.81
C ASN A 217 -13.97 4.36 5.55
N ASN A 218 -13.96 3.58 6.63
CA ASN A 218 -13.86 2.13 6.60
C ASN A 218 -15.06 1.46 7.27
N PRO A 219 -15.38 0.19 6.92
CA PRO A 219 -16.43 -0.61 7.56
C PRO A 219 -16.30 -0.73 9.08
N ASP A 220 -15.07 -0.77 9.62
CA ASP A 220 -14.81 -0.81 11.07
C ASP A 220 -15.13 0.52 11.80
N GLY A 221 -15.51 1.57 11.07
CA GLY A 221 -15.80 2.91 11.58
C GLY A 221 -14.57 3.80 11.75
N SER A 222 -13.37 3.31 11.42
CA SER A 222 -12.14 4.11 11.34
C SER A 222 -12.10 4.95 10.07
N THR A 223 -11.12 5.86 10.01
CA THR A 223 -10.75 6.58 8.79
C THR A 223 -9.30 6.31 8.41
N GLY A 224 -8.96 6.50 7.13
CA GLY A 224 -7.62 6.33 6.58
C GLY A 224 -7.45 5.02 5.83
N ILE A 225 -6.28 4.84 5.25
CA ILE A 225 -5.88 3.67 4.47
C ILE A 225 -4.60 3.12 5.08
N THR A 226 -4.52 1.81 5.24
CA THR A 226 -3.28 1.12 5.61
C THR A 226 -2.38 1.05 4.38
N LEU A 227 -1.35 1.90 4.32
CA LEU A 227 -0.29 1.75 3.32
C LEU A 227 0.87 0.94 3.89
N ALA A 228 1.18 -0.19 3.28
CA ALA A 228 2.36 -0.98 3.61
C ALA A 228 3.39 -0.89 2.48
N ILE A 229 4.55 -0.28 2.78
CA ILE A 229 5.69 -0.26 1.86
C ILE A 229 6.71 -1.29 2.33
N HIS A 230 6.81 -2.40 1.61
CA HIS A 230 7.78 -3.45 1.86
C HIS A 230 9.05 -3.17 1.05
N LEU A 231 10.11 -2.70 1.74
CA LEU A 231 11.45 -2.68 1.15
C LEU A 231 11.98 -4.11 1.07
N ASP A 232 11.98 -4.71 -0.11
CA ASP A 232 12.33 -6.12 -0.29
C ASP A 232 13.79 -6.28 -0.71
N ASP A 233 14.11 -6.10 -1.99
CA ASP A 233 15.42 -6.40 -2.53
C ASP A 233 16.31 -5.16 -2.72
N GLN A 234 17.56 -5.29 -2.26
CA GLN A 234 18.64 -4.46 -2.77
C GLN A 234 19.13 -5.07 -4.08
N ILE A 235 18.93 -4.37 -5.20
CA ILE A 235 19.36 -4.83 -6.52
C ILE A 235 20.87 -5.08 -6.51
N ALA A 236 21.26 -6.27 -6.96
CA ALA A 236 22.67 -6.65 -7.02
C ALA A 236 23.42 -5.76 -8.02
N SER A 237 24.66 -5.39 -7.70
CA SER A 237 25.47 -4.48 -8.53
C SER A 237 25.66 -4.94 -9.99
N ALA A 238 25.49 -6.22 -10.28
CA ALA A 238 25.57 -6.76 -11.63
C ALA A 238 24.31 -6.53 -12.48
N ASP A 239 23.18 -6.22 -11.85
CA ASP A 239 21.89 -5.97 -12.50
C ASP A 239 21.48 -4.48 -12.44
N VAL A 240 22.26 -3.64 -11.76
CA VAL A 240 22.03 -2.20 -11.73
C VAL A 240 22.18 -1.62 -13.14
N ASP A 241 21.12 -0.98 -13.62
CA ASP A 241 21.16 -0.12 -14.79
C ASP A 241 21.17 1.35 -14.32
N PRO A 242 22.30 2.07 -14.42
CA PRO A 242 22.40 3.44 -13.94
C PRO A 242 21.60 4.43 -14.77
N ASP A 243 21.04 4.05 -15.93
CA ASP A 243 20.21 4.92 -16.76
C ASP A 243 19.15 4.10 -17.49
N LEU A 244 17.99 3.88 -16.85
CA LEU A 244 16.90 3.12 -17.47
C LEU A 244 16.43 3.85 -18.74
N ASN A 245 16.87 3.37 -19.90
CA ASN A 245 16.77 4.07 -21.16
C ASN A 245 16.88 3.09 -22.36
N PRO A 246 15.75 2.55 -22.84
CA PRO A 246 14.38 2.95 -22.53
C PRO A 246 13.84 2.46 -21.17
N VAL A 247 13.18 3.35 -20.42
CA VAL A 247 12.74 3.10 -19.03
C VAL A 247 12.09 1.73 -18.83
N TRP A 248 11.00 1.44 -19.55
CA TRP A 248 10.16 0.28 -19.27
C TRP A 248 10.77 -1.05 -19.68
N SER A 249 11.56 -1.07 -20.77
CA SER A 249 12.24 -2.31 -21.17
C SER A 249 13.31 -2.70 -20.15
N ASP A 250 14.06 -1.72 -19.64
CA ASP A 250 15.15 -1.97 -18.71
C ASP A 250 14.60 -2.22 -17.30
N PHE A 251 13.55 -1.50 -16.91
CA PHE A 251 12.79 -1.76 -15.69
C PHE A 251 12.23 -3.19 -15.66
N ASP A 252 11.66 -3.68 -16.77
CA ASP A 252 11.11 -5.03 -16.82
C ASP A 252 12.20 -6.11 -16.70
N VAL A 253 13.44 -5.85 -17.12
CA VAL A 253 14.57 -6.78 -16.87
C VAL A 253 14.81 -6.95 -15.37
N ILE A 254 14.73 -5.86 -14.62
CA ILE A 254 14.90 -5.86 -13.16
C ILE A 254 13.67 -6.50 -12.50
N LYS A 255 12.46 -6.02 -12.79
CA LYS A 255 11.22 -6.56 -12.21
C LYS A 255 11.10 -8.07 -12.40
N ASN A 256 11.35 -8.59 -13.61
CA ASN A 256 11.25 -10.03 -13.88
C ASN A 256 12.21 -10.90 -13.06
N LYS A 257 13.25 -10.32 -12.46
CA LYS A 257 14.24 -11.03 -11.66
C LYS A 257 13.99 -10.89 -10.14
N TYR A 258 13.48 -9.75 -9.70
CA TYR A 258 13.39 -9.39 -8.29
C TYR A 258 11.94 -9.37 -7.77
N PHE A 259 10.97 -8.97 -8.59
CA PHE A 259 9.56 -8.99 -8.19
C PHE A 259 8.97 -10.39 -8.31
N GLU A 260 8.48 -10.92 -7.19
CA GLU A 260 7.89 -12.25 -7.13
C GLU A 260 6.47 -12.24 -7.70
N THR A 261 6.25 -12.96 -8.81
CA THR A 261 4.95 -13.00 -9.54
C THR A 261 3.71 -13.32 -8.70
N ARG A 262 3.87 -13.99 -7.55
CA ARG A 262 2.77 -14.24 -6.59
C ARG A 262 2.19 -12.95 -5.97
N ARG A 263 2.93 -11.84 -6.05
CA ARG A 263 2.54 -10.52 -5.56
C ARG A 263 1.91 -9.63 -6.64
N ASP A 264 1.93 -10.03 -7.91
CA ASP A 264 1.38 -9.27 -9.07
C ASP A 264 -0.06 -8.77 -8.88
N LYS A 265 -0.86 -9.49 -8.10
CA LYS A 265 -2.29 -9.18 -7.86
C LYS A 265 -2.54 -8.36 -6.60
N LEU A 266 -1.51 -8.16 -5.79
CA LEU A 266 -1.63 -7.69 -4.41
C LEU A 266 -0.79 -6.42 -4.17
N PHE A 267 0.38 -6.29 -4.81
CA PHE A 267 1.33 -5.21 -4.57
C PHE A 267 1.52 -4.36 -5.83
N HIS A 268 1.49 -3.04 -5.67
CA HIS A 268 2.18 -2.17 -6.62
C HIS A 268 3.70 -2.38 -6.51
N TYR A 269 4.43 -2.08 -7.59
CA TYR A 269 5.88 -2.24 -7.61
C TYR A 269 6.61 -0.92 -7.89
N ALA A 270 7.54 -0.59 -7.00
CA ALA A 270 8.36 0.61 -7.04
C ALA A 270 9.83 0.23 -7.20
N LEU A 271 10.55 0.93 -8.08
CA LEU A 271 12.01 0.84 -8.16
C LEU A 271 12.65 2.19 -7.80
N PHE A 272 13.48 2.20 -6.77
CA PHE A 272 14.36 3.32 -6.44
C PHE A 272 15.68 3.17 -7.22
N ALA A 273 15.78 3.91 -8.32
CA ALA A 273 16.85 3.84 -9.30
C ALA A 273 17.74 5.11 -9.27
N ASP A 274 18.79 5.10 -10.10
CA ASP A 274 19.69 6.24 -10.28
C ASP A 274 19.02 7.35 -11.11
N GLN A 275 18.95 7.16 -12.42
CA GLN A 275 18.32 8.09 -13.37
C GLN A 275 17.53 7.33 -14.44
N ILE A 276 16.70 8.07 -15.16
CA ILE A 276 15.94 7.58 -16.32
C ILE A 276 16.19 8.52 -17.51
N LEU A 277 16.18 7.98 -18.73
CA LEU A 277 16.21 8.77 -19.97
C LEU A 277 17.36 9.80 -20.06
N SER A 278 18.53 9.47 -19.50
CA SER A 278 19.73 10.30 -19.47
C SER A 278 19.51 11.71 -18.90
N ALA A 279 18.59 11.86 -17.95
CA ALA A 279 18.26 13.14 -17.33
C ALA A 279 17.86 12.98 -15.84
N GLY A 280 17.95 14.08 -15.09
CA GLY A 280 17.60 14.14 -13.67
C GLY A 280 16.10 14.28 -13.41
N TYR A 281 15.26 13.41 -14.00
CA TYR A 281 13.85 13.34 -13.64
C TYR A 281 13.69 12.83 -12.21
N SER A 282 12.67 13.27 -11.47
CA SER A 282 12.43 12.76 -10.12
C SER A 282 11.94 11.32 -10.11
N GLY A 283 11.10 10.95 -11.07
CA GLY A 283 10.46 9.65 -11.16
C GLY A 283 9.53 9.59 -12.37
N ILE A 284 8.88 8.44 -12.54
CA ILE A 284 7.84 8.23 -13.56
C ILE A 284 6.94 7.04 -13.19
N SER A 285 5.63 7.16 -13.39
CA SER A 285 4.70 6.04 -13.39
C SER A 285 4.47 5.47 -14.81
N ARG A 286 4.24 4.15 -14.91
CA ARG A 286 4.00 3.44 -16.18
C ARG A 286 2.74 3.90 -16.90
N GLY A 287 1.79 4.47 -16.18
CA GLY A 287 0.53 4.93 -16.73
C GLY A 287 -0.34 5.59 -15.67
N ILE A 288 -1.55 5.99 -16.06
CA ILE A 288 -2.51 6.62 -15.13
C ILE A 288 -3.90 6.05 -15.42
N PRO A 289 -4.44 5.15 -14.57
CA PRO A 289 -3.78 4.45 -13.46
C PRO A 289 -2.75 3.40 -13.94
N ALA A 290 -1.92 2.89 -13.03
CA ALA A 290 -0.91 1.87 -13.32
C ALA A 290 -0.44 1.08 -12.09
N HIS A 291 0.32 0.00 -12.35
CA HIS A 291 0.90 -0.89 -11.34
C HIS A 291 2.31 -0.46 -10.92
N ASP A 292 3.13 -0.01 -11.89
CA ASP A 292 4.57 0.13 -11.77
C ASP A 292 5.01 1.59 -11.82
N PHE A 293 6.00 1.94 -11.01
CA PHE A 293 6.60 3.28 -11.05
C PHE A 293 8.07 3.27 -10.60
N VAL A 294 8.78 4.36 -10.92
CA VAL A 294 10.19 4.55 -10.63
C VAL A 294 10.38 5.86 -9.85
N VAL A 295 11.26 5.83 -8.85
CA VAL A 295 11.84 7.02 -8.20
C VAL A 295 13.32 7.08 -8.60
N SER A 296 13.77 8.18 -9.20
CA SER A 296 15.07 8.27 -9.89
C SER A 296 15.85 9.55 -9.54
N LEU A 297 16.03 9.81 -8.24
CA LEU A 297 16.65 11.05 -7.75
C LEU A 297 18.20 11.02 -7.75
N GLY A 298 18.84 10.06 -8.42
CA GLY A 298 20.29 9.84 -8.36
C GLY A 298 21.12 10.96 -9.01
N ALA A 299 20.66 11.51 -10.13
CA ALA A 299 21.31 12.62 -10.83
C ALA A 299 20.98 14.03 -10.26
N TRP A 300 20.34 14.11 -9.09
CA TRP A 300 19.97 15.38 -8.47
C TRP A 300 21.14 16.04 -7.73
N PRO A 301 21.10 17.37 -7.45
CA PRO A 301 22.19 18.07 -6.76
C PRO A 301 22.59 17.43 -5.43
N THR A 302 21.62 16.86 -4.73
CA THR A 302 21.85 15.86 -3.68
C THR A 302 21.51 14.50 -4.28
N PRO A 303 22.50 13.63 -4.58
CA PRO A 303 22.23 12.30 -5.14
C PRO A 303 21.30 11.49 -4.23
N GLY A 304 20.23 10.94 -4.80
CA GLY A 304 19.15 10.28 -4.08
C GLY A 304 18.09 11.24 -3.49
N GLY A 305 18.28 12.56 -3.64
CA GLY A 305 17.39 13.59 -3.12
C GLY A 305 17.43 13.73 -1.59
N THR A 306 16.86 14.84 -1.10
CA THR A 306 16.56 15.01 0.33
C THR A 306 15.36 14.15 0.74
N THR A 307 15.18 13.89 2.05
CA THR A 307 14.02 13.17 2.60
C THR A 307 12.68 13.73 2.07
N GLN A 308 12.52 15.06 2.01
CA GLN A 308 11.31 15.69 1.50
C GLN A 308 11.09 15.42 0.00
N GLN A 309 12.17 15.48 -0.80
CA GLN A 309 12.10 15.21 -2.24
C GLN A 309 11.78 13.73 -2.52
N GLN A 310 12.32 12.81 -1.72
CA GLN A 310 11.98 11.39 -1.81
C GLN A 310 10.50 11.16 -1.48
N ALA A 311 9.99 11.71 -0.37
CA ALA A 311 8.60 11.55 0.05
C ALA A 311 7.64 12.15 -0.99
N GLY A 312 7.92 13.37 -1.45
CA GLY A 312 7.13 14.05 -2.47
C GLY A 312 7.12 13.33 -3.81
N THR A 313 8.26 12.78 -4.23
CA THR A 313 8.36 12.00 -5.47
C THR A 313 7.62 10.68 -5.35
N LEU A 314 7.86 9.91 -4.29
CA LEU A 314 7.17 8.65 -4.01
C LEU A 314 5.65 8.85 -4.04
N MET A 315 5.13 9.82 -3.30
CA MET A 315 3.69 10.11 -3.25
C MET A 315 3.13 10.56 -4.61
N HIS A 316 3.89 11.34 -5.38
CA HIS A 316 3.48 11.84 -6.69
C HIS A 316 3.40 10.73 -7.73
N GLU A 317 4.46 9.94 -7.88
CA GLU A 317 4.47 8.82 -8.83
C GLU A 317 3.47 7.74 -8.42
N PHE A 318 3.30 7.52 -7.11
CA PHE A 318 2.26 6.62 -6.63
C PHE A 318 0.85 7.16 -6.88
N GLY A 319 0.65 8.47 -6.84
CA GLY A 319 -0.63 9.09 -7.18
C GLY A 319 -1.03 8.85 -8.63
N HIS A 320 -0.06 8.79 -9.55
CA HIS A 320 -0.31 8.37 -10.93
C HIS A 320 -0.77 6.91 -11.02
N ASN A 321 -0.15 6.00 -10.26
CA ASN A 321 -0.62 4.62 -10.17
C ASN A 321 -2.08 4.53 -9.70
N LEU A 322 -2.46 5.41 -8.77
CA LEU A 322 -3.81 5.55 -8.25
C LEU A 322 -4.77 6.36 -9.15
N GLY A 323 -4.32 6.79 -10.34
CA GLY A 323 -5.17 7.45 -11.34
C GLY A 323 -5.21 8.98 -11.26
N LEU A 324 -4.46 9.61 -10.36
CA LEU A 324 -4.38 11.06 -10.24
C LEU A 324 -3.47 11.67 -11.32
N ARG A 325 -3.83 12.88 -11.76
CA ARG A 325 -3.05 13.68 -12.72
C ARG A 325 -2.55 14.97 -12.06
N HIS A 326 -1.68 15.70 -12.74
CA HIS A 326 -1.08 16.92 -12.18
C HIS A 326 -2.07 18.04 -11.83
N GLY A 327 -3.29 17.98 -12.37
CA GLY A 327 -4.40 18.88 -12.06
C GLY A 327 -5.59 18.22 -11.37
N GLY A 328 -5.40 17.01 -10.83
CA GLY A 328 -6.43 16.13 -10.24
C GLY A 328 -6.98 15.16 -11.28
N ASN A 329 -7.98 15.62 -12.02
CA ASN A 329 -8.63 14.88 -13.12
C ASN A 329 -8.15 15.27 -14.52
N GLU A 330 -7.16 16.15 -14.63
CA GLU A 330 -6.64 16.65 -15.89
C GLU A 330 -5.12 16.81 -15.87
N ASN A 331 -4.49 16.83 -17.04
CA ASN A 331 -3.02 16.92 -17.18
C ASN A 331 -2.49 18.35 -16.97
N ALA A 332 -3.32 19.29 -16.53
CA ALA A 332 -2.90 20.68 -16.36
C ALA A 332 -1.90 20.82 -15.21
N ASN A 333 -0.69 21.27 -15.53
CA ASN A 333 0.36 21.51 -14.57
C ASN A 333 0.13 22.81 -13.78
N ARG A 334 0.47 22.82 -12.48
CA ARG A 334 0.54 24.03 -11.64
C ARG A 334 -0.76 24.85 -11.62
N LYS A 335 -1.90 24.17 -11.56
CA LYS A 335 -3.21 24.82 -11.36
C LYS A 335 -3.21 25.58 -10.03
N LEU A 336 -3.56 26.87 -10.08
CA LEU A 336 -3.62 27.72 -8.89
C LEU A 336 -4.57 27.16 -7.81
N ASN A 337 -5.71 26.63 -8.24
CA ASN A 337 -6.75 26.07 -7.36
C ASN A 337 -6.57 24.58 -7.04
N TYR A 338 -5.40 23.99 -7.31
CA TYR A 338 -5.12 22.58 -7.02
C TYR A 338 -3.96 22.46 -6.05
N ILE A 339 -4.31 22.33 -4.76
CA ILE A 339 -3.38 22.22 -3.65
C ILE A 339 -3.23 20.72 -3.33
N SER A 340 -2.21 20.11 -3.91
CA SER A 340 -1.93 18.66 -3.88
C SER A 340 -0.47 18.42 -4.23
N VAL A 341 0.15 17.40 -3.64
CA VAL A 341 1.51 16.95 -4.02
C VAL A 341 1.60 16.51 -5.49
N MET A 342 0.46 16.19 -6.12
CA MET A 342 0.38 15.92 -7.55
C MET A 342 0.67 17.15 -8.41
N SER A 343 0.57 18.37 -7.87
CA SER A 343 1.00 19.57 -8.58
C SER A 343 2.49 19.82 -8.35
N TYR A 344 3.21 20.14 -9.43
CA TYR A 344 4.64 20.50 -9.37
C TYR A 344 4.95 21.70 -8.47
N ASP A 345 3.94 22.52 -8.11
CA ASP A 345 4.14 23.55 -7.11
C ASP A 345 4.29 22.98 -5.69
N TYR A 346 3.84 21.77 -5.39
CA TYR A 346 3.90 21.19 -4.04
C TYR A 346 4.72 19.91 -3.95
N GLN A 347 5.02 19.23 -5.06
CA GLN A 347 5.75 17.95 -5.07
C GLN A 347 7.05 18.00 -4.23
N MET A 348 7.94 18.96 -4.48
CA MET A 348 9.24 19.02 -3.79
C MET A 348 9.23 19.68 -2.41
N PRO A 349 8.53 20.81 -2.17
CA PRO A 349 8.52 21.44 -0.85
C PRO A 349 7.46 20.89 0.10
N GLY A 350 6.51 20.06 -0.38
CA GLY A 350 5.30 19.71 0.34
C GLY A 350 4.28 20.86 0.41
N LEU A 351 3.12 20.55 0.99
CA LEU A 351 2.06 21.47 1.34
C LEU A 351 2.42 22.22 2.64
N THR A 352 1.78 23.37 2.83
CA THR A 352 1.75 24.06 4.13
C THR A 352 0.31 24.08 4.62
N ILE A 353 0.03 23.34 5.69
CA ILE A 353 -1.32 23.21 6.27
C ILE A 353 -1.26 23.62 7.74
N ASN A 354 -2.14 24.53 8.16
CA ASN A 354 -2.18 25.11 9.50
C ASN A 354 -0.79 25.63 9.97
N GLY A 355 -0.06 26.27 9.04
CA GLY A 355 1.29 26.78 9.26
C GLY A 355 2.40 25.71 9.34
N THR A 356 2.06 24.43 9.25
CA THR A 356 3.03 23.33 9.22
C THR A 356 3.45 23.06 7.78
N THR A 357 4.74 23.24 7.49
CA THR A 357 5.33 23.08 6.15
C THR A 357 5.82 21.66 5.90
N GLY A 358 5.93 21.23 4.64
CA GLY A 358 6.53 19.94 4.28
C GLY A 358 5.55 18.77 4.30
N ILE A 359 4.25 19.03 4.42
CA ILE A 359 3.24 17.98 4.46
C ILE A 359 3.11 17.35 3.08
N VAL A 360 3.23 16.03 3.00
CA VAL A 360 3.02 15.26 1.76
C VAL A 360 1.60 14.73 1.78
N ASP A 361 0.72 15.27 0.96
CA ASP A 361 -0.71 14.88 0.94
C ASP A 361 -1.33 15.15 -0.45
N TYR A 362 -2.34 14.37 -0.80
CA TYR A 362 -3.21 14.68 -1.93
C TYR A 362 -4.23 15.75 -1.54
N SER A 363 -4.91 16.35 -2.53
CA SER A 363 -5.88 17.39 -2.22
C SER A 363 -7.05 16.83 -1.44
N ARG A 364 -7.39 17.46 -0.31
CA ARG A 364 -8.65 17.25 0.41
C ARG A 364 -9.76 18.21 -0.02
N LEU A 365 -9.47 19.09 -0.98
CA LEU A 365 -10.26 20.28 -1.27
C LEU A 365 -10.92 20.21 -2.64
N LYS A 366 -12.15 20.71 -2.72
CA LYS A 366 -12.89 20.97 -3.96
C LYS A 366 -12.95 22.49 -4.15
N ILE A 367 -12.05 23.04 -4.96
CA ILE A 367 -11.94 24.49 -5.20
C ILE A 367 -12.49 24.83 -6.59
N ASN A 368 -13.35 25.85 -6.68
CA ASN A 368 -14.00 26.25 -7.93
C ASN A 368 -13.00 26.64 -9.01
N ALA A 369 -13.49 26.67 -10.26
CA ALA A 369 -12.72 27.07 -11.42
C ALA A 369 -12.17 28.51 -11.28
N VAL A 370 -10.99 28.74 -11.86
CA VAL A 370 -10.31 30.03 -11.90
C VAL A 370 -10.42 30.59 -13.31
N SER A 371 -10.93 31.82 -13.45
CA SER A 371 -11.00 32.52 -14.73
C SER A 371 -9.63 33.01 -15.20
N SER A 372 -9.53 33.39 -16.48
CA SER A 372 -8.31 34.00 -17.06
C SER A 372 -7.95 35.36 -16.46
N THR A 373 -8.77 35.87 -15.56
CA THR A 373 -8.54 37.10 -14.80
C THR A 373 -9.06 36.88 -13.39
N ILE A 374 -8.25 37.18 -12.37
CA ILE A 374 -8.64 37.07 -10.96
C ILE A 374 -8.60 38.44 -10.27
N ASN A 375 -9.46 38.61 -9.28
CA ASN A 375 -9.39 39.70 -8.33
C ASN A 375 -8.63 39.21 -7.09
N GLU A 376 -7.48 39.81 -6.79
CA GLU A 376 -6.62 39.42 -5.66
C GLU A 376 -7.22 39.81 -4.30
N PHE A 377 -8.26 40.65 -4.30
CA PHE A 377 -9.07 40.95 -3.11
C PHE A 377 -10.18 39.93 -2.85
N SER A 378 -10.12 38.77 -3.51
CA SER A 378 -11.13 37.72 -3.38
C SER A 378 -10.44 36.40 -3.07
N ALA A 379 -10.91 35.76 -2.00
CA ALA A 379 -10.55 34.40 -1.64
C ALA A 379 -10.85 33.42 -2.79
N MET A 380 -10.14 32.28 -2.79
CA MET A 380 -10.66 31.14 -3.54
C MET A 380 -12.01 30.71 -2.95
N SER A 381 -12.86 30.11 -3.78
CA SER A 381 -14.16 29.61 -3.31
C SER A 381 -14.19 28.09 -3.40
N GLY A 382 -14.60 27.45 -2.30
CA GLY A 382 -14.83 26.02 -2.24
C GLY A 382 -16.20 25.61 -2.78
N TYR A 383 -16.36 24.34 -3.09
CA TYR A 383 -17.65 23.71 -3.39
C TYR A 383 -17.69 22.30 -2.79
N GLY A 384 -18.85 21.63 -2.87
CA GLY A 384 -18.96 20.21 -2.51
C GLY A 384 -18.54 19.88 -1.06
N GLY A 385 -18.73 20.82 -0.13
CA GLY A 385 -18.35 20.66 1.29
C GLY A 385 -17.06 21.38 1.69
N THR A 386 -16.25 21.86 0.74
CA THR A 386 -15.12 22.74 1.05
C THR A 386 -15.63 24.12 1.45
N THR A 387 -15.37 24.52 2.69
CA THR A 387 -15.74 25.81 3.27
C THR A 387 -14.55 26.76 3.28
N GLU A 388 -14.80 28.03 3.60
CA GLU A 388 -13.74 29.01 3.85
C GLU A 388 -12.80 28.58 4.98
N SER A 389 -13.32 27.95 6.05
CA SER A 389 -12.48 27.44 7.13
C SER A 389 -11.51 26.36 6.66
N HIS A 390 -11.92 25.47 5.75
CA HIS A 390 -11.00 24.49 5.17
C HIS A 390 -9.94 25.17 4.30
N LEU A 391 -10.31 26.20 3.54
CA LEU A 391 -9.35 26.93 2.70
C LEU A 391 -8.34 27.74 3.53
N ASP A 392 -8.75 28.21 4.70
CA ASP A 392 -7.89 28.96 5.62
C ASP A 392 -6.73 28.12 6.17
N GLU A 393 -6.86 26.79 6.16
CA GLU A 393 -5.79 25.91 6.61
C GLU A 393 -4.62 25.87 5.63
N TYR A 394 -4.83 26.14 4.34
CA TYR A 394 -3.85 25.86 3.29
C TYR A 394 -3.17 27.12 2.78
N SER A 395 -1.84 27.17 2.82
CA SER A 395 -1.08 28.18 2.07
C SER A 395 -1.05 27.83 0.58
N VAL A 396 -1.01 28.87 -0.26
CA VAL A 396 -1.01 28.72 -1.72
C VAL A 396 0.39 28.94 -2.27
N ARG A 397 0.85 28.04 -3.13
CA ARG A 397 2.10 28.16 -3.88
C ARG A 397 1.81 28.28 -5.36
N ARG A 398 2.54 29.17 -6.03
CA ARG A 398 2.42 29.37 -7.48
C ARG A 398 3.79 29.63 -8.08
N ASN A 399 4.10 28.95 -9.18
CA ASN A 399 5.32 29.16 -9.95
C ASN A 399 6.60 29.16 -9.09
N GLY A 400 6.67 28.28 -8.09
CA GLY A 400 7.85 28.21 -7.22
C GLY A 400 7.78 29.04 -5.93
N VAL A 401 6.76 29.89 -5.75
CA VAL A 401 6.74 30.88 -4.66
C VAL A 401 5.50 30.74 -3.80
N TRP A 402 5.70 30.75 -2.48
CA TRP A 402 4.60 30.82 -1.51
C TRP A 402 3.99 32.21 -1.52
N LEU A 403 2.68 32.28 -1.75
CA LEU A 403 1.93 33.52 -1.68
C LEU A 403 1.73 33.90 -0.22
N SER A 404 1.64 35.20 0.06
CA SER A 404 1.30 35.67 1.40
C SER A 404 -0.15 35.33 1.72
N GLY A 405 -0.38 34.60 2.81
CA GLY A 405 -1.71 34.23 3.29
C GLY A 405 -2.11 32.77 2.99
N THR A 406 -3.41 32.53 3.03
CA THR A 406 -4.04 31.20 2.88
C THR A 406 -4.99 31.19 1.68
N ALA A 407 -5.56 30.03 1.32
CA ALA A 407 -6.47 29.92 0.20
C ALA A 407 -7.82 30.66 0.43
N SER A 408 -8.13 31.04 1.68
CA SER A 408 -9.30 31.84 2.07
C SER A 408 -9.03 33.36 2.09
N GLU A 409 -7.79 33.81 1.90
CA GLU A 409 -7.40 35.21 2.03
C GLU A 409 -7.25 35.92 0.67
N ASN A 410 -6.95 37.23 0.74
CA ASN A 410 -6.50 37.99 -0.41
C ASN A 410 -5.12 37.49 -0.85
N LEU A 411 -5.02 36.97 -2.07
CA LEU A 411 -3.78 36.41 -2.60
C LEU A 411 -3.19 37.33 -3.67
N ASP A 412 -1.99 37.86 -3.43
CA ASP A 412 -1.16 38.49 -4.46
C ASP A 412 -0.62 37.38 -5.39
N VAL A 413 -1.47 36.94 -6.33
CA VAL A 413 -1.19 35.78 -7.17
C VAL A 413 -0.03 36.03 -8.12
N ASN A 414 0.29 37.28 -8.47
CA ASN A 414 1.43 37.60 -9.31
C ASN A 414 2.69 37.99 -8.53
N ASN A 415 2.60 38.07 -7.20
CA ASN A 415 3.69 38.30 -6.27
C ASN A 415 4.46 39.61 -6.57
N ASN A 416 3.75 40.67 -6.97
CA ASN A 416 4.36 41.98 -7.23
C ASN A 416 4.38 42.91 -6.01
N GLY A 417 3.85 42.45 -4.88
CA GLY A 417 3.77 43.16 -3.60
C GLY A 417 2.54 44.05 -3.45
N VAL A 418 1.59 44.05 -4.40
CA VAL A 418 0.40 44.91 -4.40
C VAL A 418 -0.81 44.13 -4.90
N LEU A 419 -1.86 44.07 -4.07
CA LEU A 419 -3.14 43.48 -4.47
C LEU A 419 -3.83 44.30 -5.58
N GLN A 420 -4.36 43.61 -6.58
CA GLN A 420 -5.00 44.18 -7.76
C GLN A 420 -6.38 43.58 -8.03
N ASN A 421 -7.29 44.42 -8.54
CA ASN A 421 -8.65 43.99 -8.90
C ASN A 421 -8.71 43.05 -10.11
N SER A 422 -7.63 42.96 -10.89
CA SER A 422 -7.61 42.25 -12.17
C SER A 422 -6.18 41.86 -12.53
N VAL A 423 -5.86 40.58 -12.35
CA VAL A 423 -4.59 39.97 -12.75
C VAL A 423 -4.85 38.86 -13.75
N SER A 424 -4.15 38.90 -14.88
CA SER A 424 -4.26 37.89 -15.92
C SER A 424 -3.58 36.58 -15.51
N LEU A 425 -4.29 35.46 -15.68
CA LEU A 425 -3.84 34.11 -15.36
C LEU A 425 -4.21 33.13 -16.47
N THR A 426 -3.61 31.95 -16.45
CA THR A 426 -4.15 30.79 -17.18
C THR A 426 -5.43 30.34 -16.47
N ALA A 427 -6.54 30.27 -17.21
CA ALA A 427 -7.78 29.74 -16.67
C ALA A 427 -7.61 28.25 -16.30
N ALA A 428 -8.27 27.82 -15.23
CA ALA A 428 -8.22 26.46 -14.74
C ALA A 428 -9.63 25.97 -14.39
N ASN A 429 -9.93 24.72 -14.73
CA ASN A 429 -11.17 24.08 -14.29
C ASN A 429 -11.16 23.90 -12.77
N ALA A 430 -12.32 23.61 -12.19
CA ALA A 430 -12.43 23.28 -10.77
C ALA A 430 -11.47 22.13 -10.40
N SER A 431 -10.89 22.17 -9.22
CA SER A 431 -10.12 21.05 -8.66
C SER A 431 -11.05 20.03 -8.01
N GLN A 432 -10.49 18.90 -7.60
CA GLN A 432 -11.20 17.81 -6.94
C GLN A 432 -10.53 17.48 -5.60
N ASN A 433 -11.30 16.84 -4.70
CA ASN A 433 -10.73 16.08 -3.61
C ASN A 433 -10.14 14.80 -4.21
N ASP A 434 -8.82 14.64 -4.13
CA ASP A 434 -8.11 13.53 -4.73
C ASP A 434 -8.39 12.21 -3.99
N TRP A 435 -8.54 12.26 -2.67
CA TRP A 435 -8.84 11.07 -1.87
C TRP A 435 -10.19 10.43 -2.22
N ASP A 436 -11.15 11.23 -2.72
CA ASP A 436 -12.43 10.73 -3.24
C ASP A 436 -12.29 10.09 -4.64
N ASN A 437 -11.14 10.25 -5.31
CA ASN A 437 -10.94 9.94 -6.73
C ASN A 437 -9.71 9.08 -7.02
N ILE A 438 -9.12 8.44 -6.00
CA ILE A 438 -8.09 7.42 -6.20
C ILE A 438 -8.71 6.09 -6.65
N SER A 439 -7.94 5.30 -7.40
CA SER A 439 -8.30 3.97 -7.88
C SER A 439 -7.37 2.92 -7.30
N PHE A 440 -7.91 1.94 -6.58
CA PHE A 440 -7.17 0.80 -6.05
C PHE A 440 -6.88 -0.27 -7.11
N ALA A 441 -7.53 -0.22 -8.27
CA ALA A 441 -7.46 -1.27 -9.28
C ALA A 441 -6.15 -1.27 -10.09
N ALA A 442 -5.35 -0.20 -10.03
CA ALA A 442 -4.08 -0.09 -10.79
C ALA A 442 -4.23 -0.40 -12.30
N GLY A 443 -5.29 0.13 -12.93
CA GLY A 443 -5.62 -0.20 -14.33
C GLY A 443 -6.17 -1.61 -14.54
N GLY A 444 -6.70 -2.25 -13.49
CA GLY A 444 -7.22 -3.62 -13.47
C GLY A 444 -6.18 -4.70 -13.16
N SER A 445 -4.93 -4.31 -12.85
CA SER A 445 -3.85 -5.25 -12.56
C SER A 445 -3.91 -5.78 -11.12
N ILE A 446 -4.29 -4.92 -10.16
CA ILE A 446 -4.50 -5.27 -8.75
C ILE A 446 -5.93 -5.79 -8.56
N GLY A 447 -6.02 -6.88 -7.82
CA GLY A 447 -7.25 -7.63 -7.58
C GLY A 447 -7.00 -9.13 -7.66
N ASP A 448 -7.30 -9.82 -6.57
CA ASP A 448 -7.14 -11.27 -6.48
C ASP A 448 -8.33 -12.03 -7.11
N GLY A 449 -8.18 -13.34 -7.24
CA GLY A 449 -9.13 -14.19 -7.95
C GLY A 449 -10.48 -14.41 -7.25
N HIS A 450 -10.63 -13.97 -5.99
CA HIS A 450 -11.87 -14.17 -5.22
C HIS A 450 -12.81 -12.95 -5.22
N LEU A 451 -12.50 -11.88 -5.95
CA LEU A 451 -13.31 -10.64 -6.00
C LEU A 451 -14.71 -10.76 -6.68
N GLY A 452 -15.34 -11.92 -6.63
CA GLY A 452 -16.68 -12.16 -7.16
C GLY A 452 -16.88 -11.75 -8.62
N LEU A 453 -18.14 -11.57 -9.03
CA LEU A 453 -18.52 -11.10 -10.38
C LEU A 453 -18.49 -9.56 -10.54
N SER A 454 -18.47 -8.81 -9.44
CA SER A 454 -18.44 -7.33 -9.45
C SER A 454 -17.13 -6.77 -9.99
N ALA A 455 -16.01 -7.48 -9.78
CA ALA A 455 -14.70 -7.11 -10.30
C ALA A 455 -14.59 -7.16 -11.84
N GLU A 456 -15.33 -8.05 -12.52
CA GLU A 456 -15.28 -8.14 -13.98
C GLU A 456 -15.90 -6.89 -14.65
N LEU A 457 -16.97 -6.33 -14.08
CA LEU A 457 -17.67 -5.16 -14.63
C LEU A 457 -16.85 -3.85 -14.54
N ASP A 458 -16.11 -3.66 -13.45
CA ASP A 458 -15.25 -2.47 -13.28
C ASP A 458 -14.01 -2.53 -14.19
N SER A 459 -13.45 -3.74 -14.37
CA SER A 459 -12.34 -3.98 -15.31
C SER A 459 -12.69 -3.63 -16.76
N MET A 460 -13.95 -3.82 -17.18
CA MET A 460 -14.44 -3.48 -18.52
C MET A 460 -14.66 -1.97 -18.72
N LEU A 461 -15.00 -1.23 -17.65
CA LEU A 461 -15.16 0.24 -17.70
C LEU A 461 -13.82 0.97 -17.80
N LEU A 462 -12.76 0.46 -17.16
CA LEU A 462 -11.41 1.04 -17.21
C LEU A 462 -10.70 0.86 -18.57
N GLN A 463 -10.93 -0.24 -19.30
CA GLN A 463 -10.29 -0.48 -20.61
C GLN A 463 -10.64 0.57 -21.68
N VAL A 464 -11.71 1.36 -21.47
CA VAL A 464 -12.15 2.41 -22.41
C VAL A 464 -11.33 3.71 -22.28
N GLN A 465 -10.50 3.87 -21.24
CA GLN A 465 -9.76 5.12 -20.94
C GLN A 465 -8.23 5.05 -21.20
N SER A 466 -7.76 4.27 -22.19
CA SER A 466 -6.32 4.26 -22.53
C SER A 466 -5.85 5.59 -23.17
N MET A 467 -4.80 6.18 -22.62
CA MET A 467 -4.22 7.47 -23.01
C MET A 467 -2.84 7.34 -23.70
N PRO A 468 -2.38 8.41 -24.41
CA PRO A 468 -1.36 8.35 -25.46
C PRO A 468 0.10 8.53 -24.98
N SER A 469 1.03 8.29 -25.91
CA SER A 469 2.49 8.16 -25.74
C SER A 469 3.30 9.45 -25.43
N TYR A 470 2.74 10.48 -24.78
CA TYR A 470 3.43 11.77 -24.58
C TYR A 470 3.67 12.19 -23.12
N MET A 471 3.52 11.29 -22.13
CA MET A 471 3.70 11.61 -20.70
C MET A 471 5.16 11.64 -20.22
N VAL A 472 6.11 11.99 -21.09
CA VAL A 472 7.47 12.38 -20.68
C VAL A 472 7.55 13.91 -20.77
N GLU A 473 6.77 14.62 -19.96
CA GLU A 473 7.04 16.03 -19.70
C GLU A 473 7.96 16.13 -18.48
N PRO A 474 9.02 16.96 -18.50
CA PRO A 474 9.98 16.98 -17.40
C PRO A 474 9.38 17.44 -16.09
N CYS A 475 9.25 16.50 -15.15
CA CYS A 475 9.31 16.79 -13.73
C CYS A 475 10.60 17.59 -13.48
N LEU A 476 10.41 18.83 -13.05
CA LEU A 476 11.38 19.93 -12.91
C LEU A 476 12.85 19.51 -12.68
N THR A 477 13.73 19.96 -13.58
CA THR A 477 15.16 20.09 -13.25
C THR A 477 15.33 21.18 -12.17
N PRO A 478 16.20 21.02 -11.17
CA PRO A 478 16.39 21.99 -10.08
C PRO A 478 16.96 23.37 -10.44
N ASP A 479 16.91 23.81 -11.70
CA ASP A 479 17.54 25.07 -12.13
C ASP A 479 16.51 26.09 -12.66
N SER A 480 15.85 26.77 -11.72
CA SER A 480 15.70 28.24 -11.77
C SER A 480 15.28 28.75 -10.39
N GLN A 481 16.24 29.42 -9.74
CA GLN A 481 15.99 30.32 -8.61
C GLN A 481 15.12 31.49 -9.04
#